data_AF-A0A1E4S4Y0-F1
#
_entry.id   AF-A0A1E4S4Y0-F1
#
_cell.length_a   1.000
_cell.length_b   1.000
_cell.length_c   1.000
_cell.angle_alpha   90.00
_cell.angle_beta   90.00
_cell.angle_gamma   90.00
#
_symmetry.space_group_name_H-M   'P 1'
#
loop_
_entity.id
_entity.type
_entity.pdbx_description
1 polymer ?
#
loop_
_entity_poly.entity_id
_entity_poly.type
_entity_poly.pdbx_seq_one_letter_code
_entity_poly.pdbx_strand_id
1 'polypeptide(L)' 'WEDEGTVCYQVESRGISVSRREDTNFINGTKLLNVAGMTRGRRDGILKSEKVRYVVKIGAMNL' A
#
# COMPACT_ATOMS: atom_id res chain seq x y z
N TRP A 1 -5.88 8.25 4.07
CA TRP A 1 -4.71 8.46 4.96
C TRP A 1 -4.86 9.74 5.76
N GLU A 2 -5.43 10.82 5.19
CA GLU A 2 -5.95 11.95 5.99
C GLU A 2 -6.94 11.46 7.07
N ASP A 3 -7.80 10.49 6.73
CA ASP A 3 -8.71 9.84 7.70
C ASP A 3 -7.99 9.17 8.89
N GLU A 4 -6.70 8.83 8.72
CA GLU A 4 -5.87 8.25 9.80
C GLU A 4 -4.88 9.25 10.39
N GLY A 5 -5.05 10.54 10.10
CA GLY A 5 -4.32 11.64 10.74
C GLY A 5 -2.82 11.66 10.45
N THR A 6 -2.39 11.14 9.30
CA THR A 6 -0.96 11.07 8.94
C THR A 6 -0.64 11.67 7.59
N VAL A 7 0.59 12.15 7.44
CA VAL A 7 1.15 12.53 6.16
C VAL A 7 1.72 11.28 5.47
N CYS A 8 1.54 11.21 4.14
CA CYS A 8 2.11 10.16 3.32
C CYS A 8 3.02 10.76 2.26
N TYR A 9 4.19 10.15 2.08
CA TYR A 9 5.06 10.40 0.93
C TYR A 9 4.67 9.46 -0.20
N GLN A 10 4.57 9.98 -1.42
CA GLN A 10 4.24 9.20 -2.60
C GLN A 10 5.39 9.22 -3.60
N VAL A 11 5.63 8.06 -4.22
CA VAL A 11 6.58 7.91 -5.32
C VAL A 11 5.86 7.20 -6.46
N GLU A 12 5.95 7.77 -7.66
CA GLU A 12 5.46 7.12 -8.86
C GLU A 12 6.55 6.24 -9.49
N SER A 13 6.19 5.01 -9.83
CA SER A 13 7.05 4.12 -10.58
C SER A 13 6.22 3.24 -11.51
N ARG A 14 6.62 3.13 -12.78
CA ARG A 14 5.91 2.32 -13.78
C ARG A 14 4.40 2.65 -13.87
N GLY A 15 4.04 3.92 -13.73
CA GLY A 15 2.66 4.40 -13.75
C GLY A 15 1.82 4.03 -12.51
N ILE A 16 2.48 3.59 -11.42
CA ILE A 16 1.82 3.22 -10.16
C ILE A 16 2.38 4.09 -9.04
N SER A 17 1.50 4.79 -8.33
CA SER A 17 1.86 5.54 -7.12
C SER A 17 1.89 4.62 -5.90
N VAL A 18 3.04 4.60 -5.22
CA VAL A 18 3.26 3.87 -3.96
C VAL A 18 3.42 4.89 -2.84
N SER A 19 2.66 4.71 -1.75
CA SER A 19 2.68 5.59 -0.59
C SER A 19 3.39 4.95 0.60
N ARG A 20 4.15 5.75 1.36
CA ARG A 20 4.68 5.42 2.68
C ARG A 20 4.19 6.45 3.71
N ARG A 21 3.72 6.00 4.86
CA ARG A 21 3.34 6.86 5.98
C ARG A 21 4.57 7.47 6.65
N GLU A 22 4.44 8.68 7.19
CA GLU A 22 5.50 9.36 7.93
C GLU A 22 5.68 8.77 9.34
N ASP A 23 4.57 8.53 10.05
CA ASP A 23 4.55 8.09 11.46
C ASP A 23 5.17 6.70 11.72
N THR A 24 4.82 5.72 10.89
CA THR A 24 5.07 4.28 11.10
C THR A 24 5.98 3.68 10.05
N ASN A 25 6.33 4.48 9.03
CA ASN A 25 7.04 4.02 7.84
C ASN A 25 6.34 2.89 7.07
N PHE A 26 5.06 2.59 7.34
CA PHE A 26 4.33 1.56 6.63
C PHE A 26 4.09 1.95 5.17
N ILE A 27 4.29 0.99 4.28
CA ILE A 27 4.15 1.15 2.83
C ILE A 27 2.86 0.47 2.37
N ASN A 28 2.21 1.04 1.35
CA ASN A 28 1.12 0.37 0.66
C ASN A 28 1.65 -0.86 -0.11
N GLY A 29 1.63 -2.02 0.57
CA GLY A 29 2.15 -3.28 0.01
C GLY A 29 1.44 -3.72 -1.27
N THR A 30 0.14 -3.42 -1.41
CA THR A 30 -0.61 -3.70 -2.65
C THR A 30 -0.01 -2.95 -3.84
N LYS A 31 0.23 -1.64 -3.68
CA LYS A 31 0.79 -0.81 -4.75
C LYS A 31 2.25 -1.19 -5.05
N LEU A 32 3.05 -1.46 -4.02
CA LEU A 32 4.45 -1.90 -4.18
C LEU A 32 4.55 -3.20 -4.99
N LEU A 33 3.73 -4.20 -4.68
CA LEU A 33 3.75 -5.48 -5.40
C LEU A 33 3.19 -5.36 -6.83
N ASN A 34 2.29 -4.41 -7.09
CA ASN A 34 1.86 -4.10 -8.45
C ASN A 34 3.03 -3.48 -9.28
N VAL A 35 3.85 -2.60 -8.68
CA VAL A 35 5.08 -2.07 -9.34
C VAL A 35 6.03 -3.21 -9.70
N ALA A 36 6.15 -4.22 -8.82
CA ALA A 36 6.95 -5.42 -9.07
C ALA A 36 6.34 -6.38 -10.12
N GLY A 37 5.18 -6.05 -10.70
CA GLY A 37 4.52 -6.87 -11.72
C GLY A 37 3.89 -8.16 -11.18
N MET A 38 3.57 -8.23 -9.89
CA MET A 38 2.97 -9.41 -9.30
C MET A 38 1.53 -9.62 -9.75
N THR A 39 1.17 -10.86 -10.07
CA THR A 39 -0.23 -11.23 -10.33
C THR A 39 -1.06 -11.10 -9.06
N ARG A 40 -2.37 -10.87 -9.20
CA ARG A 40 -3.30 -10.71 -8.07
C ARG A 40 -3.18 -11.85 -7.05
N GLY A 41 -3.24 -13.10 -7.50
CA GLY A 41 -3.17 -14.26 -6.61
C GLY A 41 -1.86 -14.35 -5.83
N ARG A 42 -0.72 -14.13 -6.49
CA ARG A 42 0.60 -14.15 -5.85
C ARG A 42 0.76 -13.00 -4.86
N ARG A 43 0.33 -11.80 -5.24
CA ARG A 43 0.31 -10.62 -4.37
C ARG A 43 -0.50 -10.86 -3.11
N ASP A 44 -1.73 -11.36 -3.26
CA ASP A 44 -2.63 -11.60 -2.12
C ASP A 44 -2.06 -12.68 -1.19
N GLY A 45 -1.36 -13.69 -1.74
CA GLY A 45 -0.60 -14.67 -0.97
C GLY A 45 0.52 -14.03 -0.14
N ILE A 46 1.36 -13.21 -0.76
CA ILE A 46 2.46 -12.48 -0.09
C ILE A 46 1.92 -11.60 1.05
N LEU A 47 0.90 -10.78 0.76
CA LEU A 47 0.31 -9.87 1.76
C LEU A 47 -0.37 -10.59 2.92
N LYS A 48 -0.93 -11.79 2.70
CA LYS A 48 -1.49 -12.61 3.78
C LYS A 48 -0.41 -13.25 4.65
N SER A 49 0.74 -13.60 4.06
CA SER A 49 1.87 -14.19 4.77
C SER A 49 2.73 -13.18 5.53
N GLU A 50 2.59 -11.88 5.23
CA GLU A 50 3.33 -10.84 5.93
C GLU A 50 2.92 -10.77 7.41
N LYS A 51 3.90 -10.89 8.30
CA LYS A 51 3.67 -10.97 9.75
C LYS A 51 3.38 -9.59 10.33
N VAL A 52 4.08 -8.57 9.85
CA VAL A 52 3.91 -7.18 10.29
C VAL A 52 3.10 -6.46 9.23
N ARG A 53 1.78 -6.51 9.39
CA ARG A 53 0.84 -5.89 8.44
C ARG A 53 -0.28 -5.16 9.16
N TYR A 54 -0.65 -4.01 8.59
CA TYR A 54 -1.86 -3.29 8.93
C TYR A 54 -2.79 -3.31 7.73
N VAL A 55 -4.00 -3.87 7.92
CA VAL A 55 -4.96 -4.07 6.83
C VAL A 55 -6.06 -3.04 6.95
N VAL A 56 -6.03 -2.05 6.07
CA VAL A 56 -7.13 -1.10 5.88
C VAL A 56 -8.18 -1.78 5.00
N LYS A 57 -9.35 -2.09 5.57
CA LYS A 57 -10.44 -2.78 4.85
C LYS A 57 -11.35 -1.82 4.07
N ILE A 58 -11.38 -0.54 4.45
CA ILE A 58 -12.29 0.47 3.88
C ILE A 58 -11.55 1.81 3.86
N GLY A 59 -11.56 2.49 2.72
CA GLY A 59 -11.20 3.89 2.57
C GLY A 59 -11.84 4.40 1.28
N ALA A 60 -12.51 5.56 1.33
CA ALA A 60 -13.25 6.12 0.22
C ALA A 60 -12.38 6.17 -1.05
N MET A 61 -12.88 5.60 -2.15
CA MET A 61 -12.38 5.82 -3.51
C MET A 61 -12.79 7.21 -4.01
N ASN A 62 -12.64 8.25 -3.20
CA ASN A 62 -12.88 9.60 -3.70
C ASN A 62 -11.54 10.16 -4.17
N LEU A 63 -11.46 10.23 -5.50
CA LEU A 63 -10.52 10.98 -6.33
C LEU A 63 -10.53 12.46 -5.95
#